data_AF-G5F2R0-F1
#
_entry.id   AF-G5F2R0-F1
#
_cell.length_a   1.000
_cell.length_b   1.000
_cell.length_c   1.000
_cell.angle_alpha   90.00
_cell.angle_beta   90.00
_cell.angle_gamma   90.00
#
_symmetry.space_group_name_H-M   'P 1'
#
loop_
_entity.id
_entity.type
_entity.pdbx_description
1 polymer ?
#
loop_
_entity_poly.entity_id
_entity_poly.type
_entity_poly.pdbx_seq_one_letter_code
_entity_poly.pdbx_strand_id
1 'polypeptide(L)'
;MMCGMAGWTAIGCFLADTRMGERGHMTGRTHMAVGAAVAVAAGLAAARLADPSAASASLASVGDASLSPAAFLSLAAAGAAGGLLPDTDVSTSEASQELGRAWAALVALIALSLALYTAGVTPAGQDPFVALRWLASQLGPNHLAGAMTLVAVCAVGRASGHRGFSHSLVALVATYAALRLALPALAVPLALGYASHLALDLLNKTPLRLLWPLRRGVCLGLLRSAGMADGLVLGLALLALLCSFARGVLGIVLPWPPGLPTWS
;
A
#
# COMPACT_ATOMS: atom_id res chain seq x y z
N MET A 1 -24.11 19.50 -4.15
CA MET A 1 -25.17 18.76 -3.43
C MET A 1 -24.68 18.43 -2.04
N MET A 2 -25.27 19.06 -1.02
CA MET A 2 -24.96 18.83 0.40
C MET A 2 -25.65 17.53 0.81
N CYS A 3 -24.89 16.50 1.19
CA CYS A 3 -25.45 15.30 1.80
C CYS A 3 -25.55 15.56 3.31
N GLY A 4 -26.78 15.68 3.82
CA GLY A 4 -27.07 16.00 5.22
C GLY A 4 -26.63 14.88 6.16
N MET A 5 -25.91 15.24 7.23
CA MET A 5 -25.46 14.31 8.27
C MET A 5 -26.51 14.23 9.38
N ALA A 6 -27.13 13.06 9.56
CA ALA A 6 -27.76 12.70 10.83
C ALA A 6 -26.67 12.23 11.80
N GLY A 7 -26.68 12.77 13.02
CA GLY A 7 -25.68 12.52 14.04
C GLY A 7 -25.74 11.10 14.59
N TRP A 8 -24.61 10.39 14.51
CA TRP A 8 -24.39 9.12 15.21
C TRP A 8 -23.13 9.25 16.07
N THR A 9 -23.30 9.07 17.38
CA THR A 9 -22.20 9.08 18.35
C THR A 9 -21.33 7.83 18.17
N ALA A 10 -20.01 7.97 18.37
CA ALA A 10 -19.00 6.94 18.14
C ALA A 10 -19.28 5.57 18.81
N ILE A 11 -19.97 5.57 19.97
CA ILE A 11 -20.34 4.35 20.70
C ILE A 11 -21.48 3.57 20.00
N GLY A 12 -22.39 4.26 19.32
CA GLY A 12 -23.47 3.63 18.54
C GLY A 12 -22.96 2.91 17.29
N CYS A 13 -21.84 3.38 16.72
CA CYS A 13 -21.22 2.77 15.54
C CYS A 13 -20.55 1.42 15.87
N PHE A 14 -19.94 1.30 17.05
CA PHE A 14 -19.28 0.07 17.51
C PHE A 14 -20.29 -1.06 17.81
N LEU A 15 -21.49 -0.72 18.30
CA LEU A 15 -22.52 -1.71 18.63
C LEU A 15 -23.42 -2.08 17.43
N ALA A 16 -23.50 -1.25 16.40
CA ALA A 16 -24.23 -1.57 15.18
C ALA A 16 -23.46 -2.57 14.29
N ASP A 17 -22.13 -2.52 14.30
CA ASP A 17 -21.26 -3.41 13.51
C ASP A 17 -21.31 -4.89 13.96
N THR A 18 -21.74 -5.15 15.20
CA THR A 18 -21.87 -6.52 15.72
C THR A 18 -23.22 -7.19 15.40
N ARG A 19 -24.21 -6.46 14.87
CA ARG A 19 -25.59 -6.97 14.69
C ARG A 19 -26.07 -7.18 13.26
N MET A 20 -25.33 -6.77 12.23
CA MET A 20 -25.75 -6.97 10.84
C MET A 20 -24.85 -8.00 10.15
N GLY A 21 -25.28 -9.26 10.26
CA GLY A 21 -24.67 -10.44 9.65
C GLY A 21 -24.86 -10.54 8.14
N GLU A 22 -24.35 -9.56 7.39
CA GLU A 22 -23.92 -9.74 6.01
C GLU A 22 -22.58 -9.02 5.83
N ARG A 23 -21.51 -9.71 6.24
CA ARG A 23 -20.13 -9.22 6.12
C ARG A 23 -19.74 -9.25 4.65
N GLY A 24 -19.99 -8.14 3.95
CA GLY A 24 -19.46 -7.91 2.61
C GLY A 24 -17.95 -8.10 2.61
N HIS A 25 -17.47 -9.05 1.81
CA HIS A 25 -16.06 -9.37 1.72
C HIS A 25 -15.32 -8.26 0.95
N MET A 26 -14.49 -7.47 1.64
CA MET A 26 -13.68 -6.40 1.04
C MET A 26 -12.31 -6.96 0.63
N THR A 27 -12.09 -7.08 -0.68
CA THR A 27 -10.88 -7.72 -1.25
C THR A 27 -9.74 -6.75 -1.55
N GLY A 28 -10.04 -5.48 -1.88
CA GLY A 28 -9.03 -4.47 -2.20
C GLY A 28 -8.26 -4.68 -3.52
N ARG A 29 -8.67 -5.64 -4.35
CA ARG A 29 -7.94 -6.07 -5.57
C ARG A 29 -7.72 -4.95 -6.57
N THR A 30 -8.73 -4.10 -6.78
CA THR A 30 -8.62 -2.94 -7.69
C THR A 30 -7.62 -1.92 -7.18
N HIS A 31 -7.66 -1.59 -5.88
CA HIS A 31 -6.71 -0.66 -5.28
C HIS A 31 -5.27 -1.19 -5.34
N MET A 32 -5.10 -2.50 -5.12
CA MET A 32 -3.81 -3.18 -5.27
C MET A 32 -3.27 -3.09 -6.71
N ALA A 33 -4.09 -3.44 -7.71
CA ALA A 33 -3.68 -3.44 -9.12
C ALA A 33 -3.39 -2.03 -9.63
N VAL A 34 -4.24 -1.05 -9.28
CA VAL A 34 -4.01 0.36 -9.64
C VAL A 34 -2.76 0.89 -8.95
N GLY A 35 -2.56 0.60 -7.66
CA GLY A 35 -1.37 1.03 -6.95
C GLY A 35 -0.08 0.49 -7.58
N ALA A 36 -0.06 -0.79 -7.95
CA ALA A 36 1.05 -1.38 -8.69
C ALA A 36 1.28 -0.70 -10.05
N ALA A 37 0.21 -0.50 -10.83
CA ALA A 37 0.29 0.14 -12.15
C ALA A 37 0.83 1.57 -12.07
N VAL A 38 0.34 2.38 -11.12
CA VAL A 38 0.80 3.76 -10.92
C VAL A 38 2.27 3.81 -10.51
N ALA A 39 2.70 2.95 -9.57
CA ALA A 39 4.09 2.92 -9.12
C ALA A 39 5.06 2.52 -10.24
N VAL A 40 4.70 1.49 -11.03
CA VAL A 40 5.50 1.04 -12.17
C VAL A 40 5.56 2.10 -13.27
N ALA A 41 4.43 2.71 -13.62
CA ALA A 41 4.37 3.75 -14.64
C ALA A 41 5.20 4.98 -14.24
N ALA A 42 5.12 5.40 -12.98
CA ALA A 42 5.94 6.48 -12.45
C ALA A 42 7.44 6.13 -12.44
N GLY A 43 7.80 4.90 -12.08
CA GLY A 43 9.19 4.43 -12.15
C GLY A 43 9.74 4.43 -13.57
N LEU A 44 8.96 3.94 -14.55
CA LEU A 44 9.32 3.99 -15.97
C LEU A 44 9.46 5.43 -16.48
N ALA A 45 8.54 6.32 -16.10
CA ALA A 45 8.62 7.74 -16.47
C ALA A 45 9.86 8.41 -15.85
N ALA A 46 10.15 8.10 -14.59
CA ALA A 46 11.33 8.62 -13.91
C ALA A 46 12.64 8.12 -14.56
N ALA A 47 12.70 6.84 -14.94
CA ALA A 47 13.85 6.29 -15.67
C ALA A 47 14.09 6.99 -17.04
N ARG A 48 13.04 7.57 -17.64
CA ARG A 48 13.12 8.32 -18.90
C ARG A 48 13.54 9.78 -18.72
N LEU A 49 13.23 10.36 -17.56
CA LEU A 49 13.48 11.77 -17.23
C LEU A 49 14.76 11.96 -16.39
N ALA A 50 15.35 10.88 -15.89
CA ALA A 50 16.54 10.94 -15.06
C ALA A 50 17.75 11.41 -15.87
N ASP A 51 18.10 12.67 -15.69
CA ASP A 51 19.50 13.10 -15.65
C ASP A 51 20.09 12.53 -14.33
N PRO A 52 21.14 11.69 -14.35
CA PRO A 52 21.62 10.96 -13.17
C PRO A 52 22.02 11.85 -11.97
N SER A 53 22.13 13.17 -12.17
CA SER A 53 22.48 14.17 -11.16
C SER A 53 21.29 14.75 -10.38
N ALA A 54 20.04 14.59 -10.83
CA ALA A 54 18.85 15.25 -10.24
C ALA A 54 17.84 14.29 -9.57
N ALA A 55 18.03 12.98 -9.72
CA ALA A 55 17.12 11.99 -9.16
C ALA A 55 17.34 11.81 -7.65
N SER A 56 16.27 11.90 -6.85
CA SER A 56 16.32 11.50 -5.43
C SER A 56 16.80 10.04 -5.30
N ALA A 57 17.50 9.66 -4.23
CA ALA A 57 18.07 8.32 -4.06
C ALA A 57 17.07 7.15 -4.28
N SER A 58 15.79 7.36 -3.97
CA SER A 58 14.69 6.40 -4.20
C SER A 58 14.29 6.23 -5.67
N LEU A 59 14.59 7.23 -6.49
CA LEU A 59 14.28 7.29 -7.93
C LEU A 59 15.53 6.99 -8.78
N ALA A 60 16.72 7.27 -8.24
CA ALA A 60 18.01 6.98 -8.86
C ALA A 60 18.32 5.48 -8.93
N SER A 61 17.74 4.65 -8.05
CA SER A 61 17.84 3.18 -8.12
C SER A 61 17.10 2.56 -9.33
N VAL A 62 16.52 3.38 -10.21
CA VAL A 62 15.69 3.01 -11.37
C VAL A 62 16.40 3.32 -12.70
N GLY A 63 17.69 3.63 -12.67
CA GLY A 63 18.49 3.99 -13.85
C GLY A 63 18.72 2.84 -14.82
N ASP A 64 17.80 2.71 -15.79
CA ASP A 64 18.03 2.54 -17.23
C ASP A 64 16.66 2.55 -17.92
N ALA A 65 16.57 2.95 -19.19
CA ALA A 65 15.30 3.04 -19.92
C ALA A 65 14.50 1.71 -20.00
N SER A 66 15.16 0.61 -19.58
CA SER A 66 14.62 -0.70 -19.24
C SER A 66 14.72 -0.95 -17.72
N LEU A 67 13.60 -1.26 -17.07
CA LEU A 67 13.62 -1.76 -15.69
C LEU A 67 14.14 -3.19 -15.67
N SER A 68 15.05 -3.50 -14.74
CA SER A 68 15.33 -4.90 -14.43
C SER A 68 14.04 -5.58 -13.92
N PRO A 69 13.88 -6.91 -14.15
CA PRO A 69 12.73 -7.63 -13.60
C PRO A 69 12.56 -7.43 -12.08
N ALA A 70 13.67 -7.35 -11.34
CA ALA A 70 13.67 -7.10 -9.90
C ALA A 70 13.17 -5.69 -9.54
N ALA A 71 13.57 -4.67 -10.29
CA ALA A 71 13.09 -3.30 -10.09
C ALA A 71 11.59 -3.18 -10.41
N PHE A 72 11.13 -3.80 -11.50
CA PHE A 72 9.72 -3.86 -11.86
C PHE A 72 8.89 -4.50 -10.76
N LEU A 73 9.30 -5.68 -10.26
CA LEU A 73 8.61 -6.39 -9.20
C LEU A 73 8.60 -5.59 -7.89
N SER A 74 9.70 -4.93 -7.56
CA SER A 74 9.80 -4.10 -6.35
C SER A 74 8.87 -2.89 -6.41
N LEU A 75 8.80 -2.20 -7.55
CA LEU A 75 7.86 -1.09 -7.78
C LEU A 75 6.41 -1.55 -7.72
N ALA A 76 6.08 -2.65 -8.42
CA ALA A 76 4.74 -3.22 -8.45
C ALA A 76 4.30 -3.65 -7.04
N ALA A 77 5.15 -4.36 -6.31
CA ALA A 77 4.86 -4.83 -4.95
C ALA A 77 4.68 -3.67 -3.96
N ALA A 78 5.56 -2.67 -4.01
CA ALA A 78 5.44 -1.48 -3.16
C ALA A 78 4.17 -0.68 -3.48
N GLY A 79 3.86 -0.46 -4.76
CA GLY A 79 2.63 0.19 -5.20
C GLY A 79 1.38 -0.57 -4.77
N ALA A 80 1.37 -1.90 -4.93
CA ALA A 80 0.29 -2.78 -4.48
C ALA A 80 0.08 -2.69 -2.97
N ALA A 81 1.15 -2.79 -2.18
CA ALA A 81 1.09 -2.66 -0.73
C ALA A 81 0.57 -1.28 -0.31
N GLY A 82 0.99 -0.21 -0.99
CA GLY A 82 0.50 1.14 -0.76
C GLY A 82 -0.98 1.29 -1.04
N GLY A 83 -1.46 0.67 -2.11
CA GLY A 83 -2.87 0.64 -2.48
C GLY A 83 -3.76 -0.12 -1.48
N LEU A 84 -3.21 -1.09 -0.74
CA LEU A 84 -3.95 -1.87 0.26
C LEU A 84 -3.85 -1.30 1.68
N LEU A 85 -2.82 -0.51 1.98
CA LEU A 85 -2.52 -0.08 3.34
C LEU A 85 -3.67 0.67 4.03
N PRO A 86 -4.42 1.59 3.38
CA PRO A 86 -5.54 2.28 4.02
C PRO A 86 -6.62 1.35 4.58
N ASP A 87 -6.92 0.25 3.87
CA ASP A 87 -7.98 -0.73 4.22
C ASP A 87 -7.57 -1.73 5.29
N THR A 88 -6.30 -1.69 5.74
CA THR A 88 -5.86 -2.49 6.91
C THR A 88 -6.46 -1.99 8.23
N ASP A 89 -7.19 -0.86 8.18
CA ASP A 89 -7.95 -0.32 9.31
C ASP A 89 -9.20 -1.14 9.66
N VAL A 90 -9.71 -1.95 8.71
CA VAL A 90 -10.88 -2.81 8.88
C VAL A 90 -10.46 -4.25 9.07
N SER A 91 -10.81 -4.86 10.21
CA SER A 91 -10.40 -6.24 10.54
C SER A 91 -10.99 -7.32 9.63
N THR A 92 -12.08 -7.01 8.92
CA THR A 92 -12.72 -7.94 7.98
C THR A 92 -12.16 -7.85 6.54
N SER A 93 -11.27 -6.90 6.24
CA SER A 93 -10.64 -6.81 4.92
C SER A 93 -9.65 -7.96 4.69
N GLU A 94 -9.52 -8.43 3.44
CA GLU A 94 -8.51 -9.44 3.08
C GLU A 94 -7.11 -8.98 3.52
N ALA A 95 -6.78 -7.71 3.28
CA ALA A 95 -5.49 -7.12 3.64
C ALA A 95 -5.21 -7.17 5.16
N SER A 96 -6.18 -6.80 6.01
CA SER A 96 -6.01 -6.89 7.46
C SER A 96 -5.91 -8.33 7.95
N GLN A 97 -6.62 -9.28 7.33
CA GLN A 97 -6.59 -10.68 7.72
C GLN A 97 -5.27 -11.36 7.32
N GLU A 98 -4.76 -11.07 6.13
CA GLU A 98 -3.44 -11.54 5.69
C GLU A 98 -2.33 -10.97 6.58
N LEU A 99 -2.39 -9.67 6.89
CA LEU A 99 -1.45 -9.04 7.82
C LEU A 99 -1.52 -9.68 9.21
N GLY A 100 -2.73 -9.95 9.72
CA GLY A 100 -2.93 -10.65 10.99
C GLY A 100 -2.35 -12.07 11.00
N ARG A 101 -2.54 -12.84 9.92
CA ARG A 101 -1.96 -14.17 9.74
C ARG A 101 -0.43 -14.14 9.69
N ALA A 102 0.15 -13.18 8.96
CA ALA A 102 1.59 -13.00 8.91
C ALA A 102 2.19 -12.69 10.30
N TRP A 103 1.54 -11.81 11.08
CA TRP A 103 1.92 -11.54 12.46
C TRP A 103 1.81 -12.78 13.36
N ALA A 104 0.73 -13.54 13.26
CA ALA A 104 0.54 -14.77 14.03
C ALA A 104 1.60 -15.82 13.70
N ALA A 105 1.92 -16.00 12.41
CA ALA A 105 2.98 -16.90 11.97
C ALA A 105 4.35 -16.48 12.52
N LEU A 106 4.68 -15.18 12.46
CA LEU A 106 5.92 -14.65 13.03
C LEU A 106 6.02 -14.94 14.54
N VAL A 107 4.96 -14.68 15.29
CA VAL A 107 4.91 -14.96 16.74
C VAL A 107 5.07 -16.45 17.01
N ALA A 108 4.40 -17.31 16.22
CA ALA A 108 4.51 -18.77 16.37
C ALA A 108 5.93 -19.26 16.09
N LEU A 109 6.62 -18.72 15.07
CA LEU A 109 8.01 -19.07 14.78
C LEU A 109 8.96 -18.66 15.91
N ILE A 110 8.77 -17.47 16.49
CA ILE A 110 9.55 -17.01 17.64
C ILE A 110 9.30 -17.92 18.86
N ALA A 111 8.03 -18.24 19.14
CA ALA A 111 7.66 -19.12 20.25
C ALA A 111 8.22 -20.54 20.07
N LEU A 112 8.18 -21.08 18.85
CA LEU A 112 8.76 -22.39 18.53
C LEU A 112 10.28 -22.39 18.70
N SER A 113 10.96 -21.36 18.22
CA SER A 113 12.41 -21.19 18.40
C SER A 113 12.79 -21.17 19.87
N LEU A 114 12.05 -20.42 20.69
CA LEU A 114 12.26 -20.38 22.14
C LEU A 114 12.00 -21.73 22.80
N ALA A 115 10.91 -22.42 22.43
CA ALA A 115 10.59 -23.74 22.96
C ALA A 115 11.68 -24.77 22.67
N LEU A 116 12.17 -24.83 21.43
CA LEU A 116 13.26 -25.73 21.01
C LEU A 116 14.57 -25.45 21.76
N TYR A 117 14.87 -24.16 22.00
CA TYR A 117 16.01 -23.76 22.82
C TYR A 117 15.87 -24.22 24.27
N THR A 118 14.71 -23.99 24.90
CA THR A 118 14.46 -24.43 26.28
C THR A 118 14.44 -25.95 26.44
N ALA A 119 14.08 -26.69 25.39
CA ALA A 119 14.11 -28.15 25.36
C ALA A 119 15.50 -28.75 25.11
N GLY A 120 16.54 -27.92 24.91
CA GLY A 120 17.90 -28.38 24.65
C GLY A 120 18.08 -29.09 23.30
N VAL A 121 17.13 -28.92 22.37
CA VAL A 121 17.16 -29.55 21.03
C VAL A 121 18.13 -28.81 20.11
N THR A 122 18.32 -27.50 20.34
CA THR A 122 19.30 -26.70 19.61
C THR A 122 20.73 -27.04 20.06
N PRO A 123 21.72 -27.08 19.14
CA PRO A 123 23.13 -27.23 19.49
C PRO A 123 23.56 -26.28 20.62
N ALA A 124 24.35 -26.79 21.56
CA ALA A 124 24.80 -26.03 22.72
C ALA A 124 25.48 -24.72 22.30
N GLY A 125 24.99 -23.60 22.84
CA GLY A 125 25.54 -22.25 22.57
C GLY A 125 24.87 -21.48 21.43
N GLN A 126 23.86 -22.03 20.74
CA GLN A 126 23.07 -21.25 19.78
C GLN A 126 22.00 -20.39 20.49
N ASP A 127 22.10 -19.08 20.32
CA ASP A 127 21.09 -18.10 20.74
C ASP A 127 19.84 -18.22 19.82
N PRO A 128 18.64 -18.50 20.35
CA PRO A 128 17.41 -18.61 19.55
C PRO A 128 17.06 -17.29 18.84
N PHE A 129 17.56 -16.17 19.36
CA PHE A 129 17.35 -14.85 18.80
C PHE A 129 18.50 -14.39 17.90
N VAL A 130 19.47 -15.25 17.55
CA VAL A 130 20.64 -14.84 16.76
C VAL A 130 20.25 -14.20 15.42
N ALA A 131 19.25 -14.76 14.73
CA ALA A 131 18.76 -14.22 13.46
C ALA A 131 18.04 -12.87 13.65
N LEU A 132 17.22 -12.75 14.70
CA LEU A 132 16.51 -11.51 15.01
C LEU A 132 17.48 -10.42 15.46
N ARG A 133 18.48 -10.77 16.25
CA ARG A 133 19.53 -9.86 16.75
C ARG A 133 20.47 -9.44 15.64
N TRP A 134 20.81 -10.35 14.72
CA TRP A 134 21.54 -10.03 13.51
C TRP A 134 20.73 -9.08 12.61
N LEU A 135 19.44 -9.34 12.41
CA LEU A 135 18.58 -8.42 11.66
C LEU A 135 18.48 -7.06 12.34
N ALA A 136 18.28 -7.04 13.66
CA ALA A 136 18.23 -5.81 14.46
C ALA A 136 19.56 -5.05 14.42
N SER A 137 20.71 -5.73 14.34
CA SER A 137 22.01 -5.06 14.22
C SER A 137 22.25 -4.44 12.84
N GLN A 138 21.54 -4.89 11.80
CA GLN A 138 21.52 -4.22 10.50
C GLN A 138 20.60 -2.97 10.48
N LEU A 139 19.70 -2.83 11.46
CA LEU A 139 18.75 -1.73 11.52
C LEU A 139 19.32 -0.55 12.32
N GLY A 140 19.79 0.48 11.60
CA GLY A 140 20.09 1.78 12.20
C GLY A 140 18.87 2.42 12.90
N PRO A 141 19.09 3.41 13.78
CA PRO A 141 18.03 4.02 14.60
C PRO A 141 16.89 4.64 13.76
N ASN A 142 17.22 5.17 12.58
CA ASN A 142 16.22 5.71 11.64
C ASN A 142 15.27 4.61 11.14
N HIS A 143 15.80 3.44 10.78
CA HIS A 143 14.97 2.35 10.28
C HIS A 143 13.98 1.87 11.35
N LEU A 144 14.45 1.77 12.61
CA LEU A 144 13.61 1.42 13.75
C LEU A 144 12.55 2.49 14.02
N ALA A 145 12.94 3.77 14.06
CA ALA A 145 12.01 4.88 14.27
C ALA A 145 10.93 4.92 13.17
N GLY A 146 11.30 4.71 11.91
CA GLY A 146 10.37 4.60 10.80
C GLY A 146 9.39 3.42 10.96
N ALA A 147 9.90 2.23 11.30
CA ALA A 147 9.05 1.05 11.52
C ALA A 147 8.06 1.26 12.68
N MET A 148 8.51 1.82 13.80
CA MET A 148 7.65 2.15 14.94
C MET A 148 6.59 3.20 14.56
N THR A 149 6.96 4.20 13.77
CA THR A 149 6.03 5.21 13.28
C THR A 149 4.97 4.58 12.36
N LEU A 150 5.34 3.64 11.49
CA LEU A 150 4.37 2.91 10.66
C LEU A 150 3.37 2.11 11.50
N VAL A 151 3.85 1.41 12.52
CA VAL A 151 2.97 0.68 13.46
C VAL A 151 2.00 1.65 14.14
N ALA A 152 2.49 2.80 14.60
CA ALA A 152 1.67 3.83 15.23
C ALA A 152 0.61 4.40 14.25
N VAL A 153 0.99 4.70 13.01
CA VAL A 153 0.07 5.17 11.95
C VAL A 153 -1.04 4.13 11.70
N CYS A 154 -0.70 2.85 11.56
CA CYS A 154 -1.69 1.79 11.38
C CYS A 154 -2.61 1.66 12.60
N ALA A 155 -2.07 1.76 13.82
CA ALA A 155 -2.86 1.71 15.06
C ALA A 155 -3.84 2.89 15.17
N VAL A 156 -3.39 4.11 14.85
CA VAL A 156 -4.26 5.31 14.81
C VAL A 156 -5.33 5.16 13.71
N GLY A 157 -4.98 4.57 12.57
CA GLY A 157 -5.93 4.24 11.50
C GLY A 157 -7.07 3.36 12.00
N ARG A 158 -6.74 2.24 12.64
CA ARG A 158 -7.73 1.33 13.25
C ARG A 158 -8.58 2.02 14.31
N ALA A 159 -7.95 2.79 15.20
CA ALA A 159 -8.63 3.48 16.29
C ALA A 159 -9.57 4.60 15.81
N SER A 160 -9.29 5.21 14.66
CA SER A 160 -10.06 6.34 14.11
C SER A 160 -11.35 5.93 13.38
N GLY A 161 -11.56 4.62 13.19
CA GLY A 161 -12.65 4.06 12.39
C GLY A 161 -12.39 4.13 10.88
N HIS A 162 -13.05 3.24 10.13
CA HIS A 162 -12.90 3.13 8.68
C HIS A 162 -13.24 4.45 7.96
N ARG A 163 -12.46 4.78 6.91
CA ARG A 163 -12.55 6.05 6.14
C ARG A 163 -12.30 7.32 6.97
N GLY A 164 -11.64 7.15 8.13
CA GLY A 164 -11.17 8.20 9.02
C GLY A 164 -9.74 8.64 8.72
N PHE A 165 -8.84 8.47 9.69
CA PHE A 165 -7.44 8.88 9.57
C PHE A 165 -6.72 8.18 8.40
N SER A 166 -6.90 6.86 8.26
CA SER A 166 -6.32 6.01 7.20
C SER A 166 -6.66 6.47 5.77
N HIS A 167 -7.74 7.21 5.58
CA HIS A 167 -8.18 7.69 4.27
C HIS A 167 -8.00 9.21 4.16
N SER A 168 -6.87 9.72 4.66
CA SER A 168 -6.57 11.16 4.69
C SER A 168 -5.18 11.47 4.13
N LEU A 169 -5.00 12.72 3.69
CA LEU A 169 -3.68 13.21 3.28
C LEU A 169 -2.68 13.22 4.45
N VAL A 170 -3.16 13.39 5.69
CA VAL A 170 -2.31 13.34 6.88
C VAL A 170 -1.71 11.96 7.05
N ALA A 171 -2.50 10.89 6.91
CA ALA A 171 -1.98 9.53 7.01
C ALA A 171 -1.07 9.18 5.82
N LEU A 172 -1.35 9.67 4.62
CA LEU A 172 -0.44 9.53 3.47
C LEU A 172 0.94 10.15 3.78
N VAL A 173 0.97 11.41 4.25
CA VAL A 173 2.22 12.11 4.57
C VAL A 173 2.96 11.43 5.73
N ALA A 174 2.26 11.03 6.78
CA ALA A 174 2.84 10.32 7.91
C ALA A 174 3.43 8.97 7.49
N THR A 175 2.72 8.21 6.66
CA THR A 175 3.19 6.93 6.09
C THR A 175 4.42 7.15 5.23
N TYR A 176 4.41 8.16 4.34
CA TYR A 176 5.56 8.48 3.50
C TYR A 176 6.79 8.87 4.33
N ALA A 177 6.63 9.75 5.33
CA ALA A 177 7.73 10.14 6.21
C ALA A 177 8.30 8.95 6.98
N ALA A 178 7.43 8.07 7.50
CA ALA A 178 7.84 6.86 8.19
C ALA A 178 8.60 5.89 7.26
N LEU A 179 8.15 5.72 6.02
CA LEU A 179 8.83 4.91 5.02
C LEU A 179 10.15 5.51 4.56
N ARG A 180 10.27 6.84 4.50
CA ARG A 180 11.55 7.49 4.19
C ARG A 180 12.62 7.20 5.24
N LEU A 181 12.22 6.91 6.47
CA LEU A 181 13.10 6.47 7.55
C LEU A 181 13.30 4.94 7.53
N ALA A 182 12.23 4.16 7.34
CA ALA A 182 12.24 2.70 7.44
C ALA A 182 12.79 1.99 6.21
N LEU A 183 12.36 2.41 5.02
CA LEU A 183 12.57 1.73 3.73
C LEU A 183 12.63 2.79 2.62
N PRO A 184 13.69 3.63 2.58
CA PRO A 184 13.75 4.81 1.72
C PRO A 184 13.59 4.49 0.22
N ALA A 185 14.07 3.33 -0.23
CA ALA A 185 13.93 2.87 -1.61
C ALA A 185 12.47 2.61 -2.02
N LEU A 186 11.60 2.24 -1.07
CA LEU A 186 10.20 1.88 -1.34
C LEU A 186 9.22 3.00 -0.99
N ALA A 187 9.68 4.07 -0.34
CA ALA A 187 8.80 5.13 0.16
C ALA A 187 7.95 5.81 -0.92
N VAL A 188 8.56 6.13 -2.07
CA VAL A 188 7.88 6.77 -3.20
C VAL A 188 6.84 5.83 -3.84
N PRO A 189 7.19 4.61 -4.29
CA PRO A 189 6.20 3.72 -4.92
C PRO A 189 5.05 3.35 -3.96
N LEU A 190 5.32 3.13 -2.66
CA LEU A 190 4.28 2.93 -1.65
C LEU A 190 3.35 4.15 -1.53
N ALA A 191 3.90 5.36 -1.45
CA ALA A 191 3.09 6.58 -1.34
C ALA A 191 2.26 6.83 -2.60
N LEU A 192 2.78 6.51 -3.79
CA LEU A 192 2.00 6.55 -5.03
C LEU A 192 0.84 5.55 -5.01
N GLY A 193 1.09 4.33 -4.54
CA GLY A 193 0.05 3.33 -4.32
C GLY A 193 -1.05 3.84 -3.38
N TYR A 194 -0.66 4.40 -2.24
CA TYR A 194 -1.56 4.97 -1.24
C TYR A 194 -2.35 6.16 -1.80
N ALA A 195 -1.68 7.08 -2.51
CA ALA A 195 -2.34 8.22 -3.15
C ALA A 195 -3.36 7.76 -4.21
N SER A 196 -3.04 6.70 -4.97
CA SER A 196 -3.97 6.12 -5.93
C SER A 196 -5.20 5.51 -5.26
N HIS A 197 -5.03 4.91 -4.08
CA HIS A 197 -6.15 4.44 -3.26
C HIS A 197 -7.08 5.60 -2.90
N LEU A 198 -6.54 6.70 -2.35
CA LEU A 198 -7.33 7.88 -2.00
C LEU A 198 -8.04 8.49 -3.22
N ALA A 199 -7.38 8.52 -4.38
CA ALA A 199 -7.95 9.03 -5.62
C ALA A 199 -9.14 8.18 -6.10
N LEU A 200 -9.00 6.85 -6.09
CA LEU A 200 -10.10 5.93 -6.44
C LEU A 200 -11.29 6.12 -5.50
N ASP A 201 -11.00 6.25 -4.21
CA ASP A 201 -12.03 6.37 -3.19
C ASP A 201 -12.73 7.74 -3.26
N LEU A 202 -12.01 8.79 -3.71
CA LEU A 202 -12.59 10.12 -4.00
C LEU A 202 -13.53 10.09 -5.20
N LEU A 203 -13.25 9.26 -6.21
CA LEU A 203 -14.12 9.07 -7.38
C LEU A 203 -15.41 8.31 -7.03
N ASN A 204 -15.44 7.62 -5.90
CA ASN A 204 -16.60 6.85 -5.46
C ASN A 204 -17.74 7.77 -4.97
N LYS A 205 -18.93 7.18 -4.75
CA LYS A 205 -20.12 7.86 -4.19
C LYS A 205 -20.09 7.98 -2.68
N THR A 206 -19.22 7.23 -2.00
CA THR A 206 -19.09 7.26 -0.54
C THR A 206 -18.07 8.34 -0.15
N PRO A 207 -18.42 9.31 0.71
CA PRO A 207 -17.50 10.37 1.10
C PRO A 207 -16.36 9.85 1.99
N LEU A 208 -15.14 10.31 1.73
CA LEU A 208 -13.95 10.06 2.56
C LEU A 208 -13.47 11.34 3.24
N ARG A 209 -12.83 11.23 4.41
CA ARG A 209 -12.34 12.40 5.19
C ARG A 209 -10.93 12.81 4.76
N LEU A 210 -10.80 13.35 3.55
CA LEU A 210 -9.49 13.65 2.94
C LEU A 210 -8.63 14.59 3.81
N LEU A 211 -9.29 15.56 4.47
CA LEU A 211 -8.70 16.55 5.36
C LEU A 211 -8.94 16.21 6.84
N TRP A 212 -9.04 14.93 7.20
CA TRP A 212 -9.10 14.50 8.60
C TRP A 212 -8.05 15.27 9.44
N PRO A 213 -8.39 15.83 10.62
CA PRO A 213 -9.57 15.52 11.44
C PRO A 213 -10.83 16.35 11.13
N LEU A 214 -10.83 17.17 10.07
CA LEU A 214 -12.05 17.90 9.69
C LEU A 214 -13.15 16.90 9.34
N ARG A 215 -14.37 17.13 9.88
CA ARG A 215 -15.51 16.21 9.74
C ARG A 215 -16.13 16.19 8.34
N ARG A 216 -15.71 17.09 7.45
CA ARG A 216 -16.26 17.21 6.09
C ARG A 216 -15.68 16.12 5.20
N GLY A 217 -16.53 15.23 4.71
CA GLY A 217 -16.17 14.26 3.69
C GLY A 217 -16.23 14.86 2.29
N VAL A 218 -15.41 14.34 1.38
CA VAL A 218 -15.40 14.71 -0.04
C VAL A 218 -15.61 13.46 -0.88
N CYS A 219 -16.42 13.57 -1.93
CA CYS A 219 -16.62 12.56 -2.97
C CYS A 219 -17.01 13.25 -4.29
N LEU A 220 -16.57 12.70 -5.41
CA LEU A 220 -16.92 13.16 -6.75
C LEU A 220 -18.12 12.38 -7.33
N GLY A 221 -18.42 11.19 -6.79
CA GLY A 221 -19.63 10.43 -7.10
C GLY A 221 -19.71 9.85 -8.51
N LEU A 222 -18.56 9.70 -9.18
CA LEU A 222 -18.44 9.29 -10.58
C LEU A 222 -18.55 7.77 -10.75
N LEU A 223 -18.02 6.99 -9.80
CA LEU A 223 -17.93 5.53 -9.87
C LEU A 223 -18.65 4.88 -8.67
N ARG A 224 -19.12 3.64 -8.84
CA ARG A 224 -19.60 2.79 -7.74
C ARG A 224 -18.55 1.72 -7.48
N SER A 225 -18.17 1.52 -6.21
CA SER A 225 -17.18 0.51 -5.76
C SER A 225 -17.62 -0.95 -5.89
N ALA A 226 -18.81 -1.22 -6.41
CA ALA A 226 -19.29 -2.57 -6.69
C ALA A 226 -20.01 -2.58 -8.04
N GLY A 227 -19.48 -3.33 -9.01
CA GLY A 227 -20.08 -3.52 -10.33
C GLY A 227 -19.07 -3.45 -11.48
N MET A 228 -19.58 -3.29 -12.71
CA MET A 228 -18.78 -3.31 -13.93
C MET A 228 -17.66 -2.28 -13.97
N ALA A 229 -17.86 -1.10 -13.36
CA ALA A 229 -16.85 -0.05 -13.31
C ALA A 229 -15.59 -0.48 -12.54
N ASP A 230 -15.75 -1.21 -11.43
CA ASP A 230 -14.62 -1.75 -10.65
C ASP A 230 -13.85 -2.80 -11.45
N GLY A 231 -14.57 -3.70 -12.13
CA GLY A 231 -13.96 -4.69 -13.04
C GLY A 231 -13.23 -4.06 -14.23
N LEU A 232 -13.75 -2.97 -14.80
CA LEU A 232 -13.09 -2.22 -15.88
C LEU A 232 -11.81 -1.54 -15.39
N VAL A 233 -11.85 -0.88 -14.23
CA VAL A 233 -10.65 -0.23 -13.65
C VAL A 233 -9.58 -1.28 -13.34
N LEU A 234 -9.97 -2.42 -12.76
CA LEU A 234 -9.07 -3.55 -12.53
C LEU A 234 -8.46 -4.06 -13.84
N GLY A 235 -9.28 -4.31 -14.87
CA GLY A 235 -8.82 -4.77 -16.17
C GLY A 235 -7.84 -3.81 -16.85
N LEU A 236 -8.12 -2.50 -16.79
CA LEU A 236 -7.25 -1.45 -17.32
C LEU A 236 -5.92 -1.38 -16.54
N ALA A 237 -5.95 -1.53 -15.21
CA ALA A 237 -4.74 -1.53 -14.40
C ALA A 237 -3.84 -2.74 -14.71
N LEU A 238 -4.43 -3.94 -14.87
CA LEU A 238 -3.69 -5.14 -15.26
C LEU A 238 -3.13 -5.03 -16.68
N LEU A 239 -3.90 -4.48 -17.61
CA LEU A 239 -3.43 -4.21 -18.98
C LEU A 239 -2.26 -3.22 -18.97
N ALA A 240 -2.36 -2.14 -18.19
CA ALA A 240 -1.29 -1.16 -18.04
C ALA A 240 -0.01 -1.78 -17.45
N LEU A 241 -0.13 -2.67 -16.47
CA LEU A 241 0.99 -3.44 -15.93
C LEU A 241 1.64 -4.35 -16.98
N LEU A 242 0.82 -5.07 -17.77
CA LEU A 242 1.32 -5.94 -18.82
C LEU A 242 2.06 -5.15 -19.91
N CYS A 243 1.48 -4.04 -20.37
CA CYS A 243 2.12 -3.15 -21.32
C CYS A 243 3.42 -2.56 -20.76
N SER A 244 3.43 -2.19 -19.47
CA SER A 244 4.62 -1.67 -18.79
C SER A 244 5.71 -2.72 -18.65
N PHE A 245 5.36 -3.98 -18.41
CA PHE A 245 6.31 -5.10 -18.36
C PHE A 245 6.89 -5.38 -19.75
N ALA A 246 6.03 -5.49 -20.77
CA ALA A 246 6.46 -5.73 -22.15
C ALA A 246 7.42 -4.63 -22.64
N ARG A 247 7.10 -3.37 -22.37
CA ARG A 247 7.94 -2.23 -22.77
C ARG A 247 9.19 -2.08 -21.90
N GLY A 248 9.03 -2.16 -20.58
CA GLY A 248 10.05 -1.81 -19.60
C GLY A 248 11.04 -2.93 -19.32
N VAL A 249 10.62 -4.19 -19.37
CA VAL A 249 11.46 -5.35 -19.04
C VAL A 249 11.86 -6.11 -20.30
N LEU A 250 10.92 -6.35 -21.21
CA LEU A 250 11.20 -7.11 -22.44
C LEU A 250 11.70 -6.23 -23.60
N GLY A 251 11.68 -4.91 -23.46
CA GLY A 251 12.06 -3.98 -24.53
C GLY A 251 11.13 -4.00 -25.75
N ILE A 252 9.95 -4.61 -25.64
CA ILE A 252 8.97 -4.71 -26.72
C ILE A 252 8.34 -3.33 -26.91
N VAL A 253 8.74 -2.63 -27.97
CA VAL A 253 8.03 -1.46 -28.45
C VAL A 253 6.83 -1.95 -29.25
N LEU A 254 5.62 -1.85 -28.69
CA LEU A 254 4.42 -2.10 -29.49
C LEU A 254 4.44 -1.14 -30.69
N PRO A 255 4.29 -1.65 -31.92
CA PRO A 255 4.20 -0.79 -33.09
C PRO A 255 2.98 0.12 -32.91
N TRP A 256 3.22 1.42 -32.97
CA TRP A 256 2.12 2.39 -33.03
C TRP A 256 1.30 2.08 -34.28
N PRO A 257 -0.04 1.99 -34.20
CA PRO A 257 -0.86 1.66 -35.35
C PRO A 257 -0.59 2.66 -36.48
N PRO A 258 -0.34 2.20 -37.71
CA PRO A 258 -0.16 3.11 -38.83
C PRO A 258 -1.44 3.95 -39.00
N GLY A 259 -1.29 5.28 -38.98
CA GLY A 259 -2.40 6.22 -39.22
C GLY A 259 -2.94 6.97 -37.99
N LEU A 260 -2.43 6.73 -36.78
CA LEU A 260 -2.79 7.52 -35.60
C LEU A 260 -1.76 8.64 -35.34
N PRO A 261 -2.19 9.85 -34.91
CA PRO A 261 -1.26 10.95 -34.64
C PRO A 261 -0.34 10.61 -33.46
N THR A 262 0.97 10.77 -33.65
CA THR A 262 1.96 10.71 -32.57
C THR A 262 2.00 12.07 -31.88
N TRP A 263 1.65 12.11 -30.59
CA TRP A 263 1.83 13.31 -29.78
C TRP A 263 3.29 13.36 -29.33
N SER A 264 4.07 14.26 -29.96
CA SER A 264 5.44 14.60 -29.57
C SER A 264 5.44 15.70 -28.50
#